data_AF-A0A0J9UZN2-F1
#
_entry.id   AF-A0A0J9UZN2-F1
#
_cell.length_a   1.000
_cell.length_b   1.000
_cell.length_c   1.000
_cell.angle_alpha   90.00
_cell.angle_beta   90.00
_cell.angle_gamma   90.00
#
_symmetry.space_group_name_H-M   'P 1'
#
loop_
_entity.id
_entity.type
_entity.pdbx_description
1 polymer ?
#
loop_
_entity_poly.entity_id
_entity_poly.type
_entity_poly.pdbx_seq_one_letter_code
_entity_poly.pdbx_strand_id
1 'polypeptide(L)'
;MIYEFCVTSVVIFYRTKSRLVPNFPFNFIILNNMYKYVKCFPEYDSYFVEATKEDNGSFKGYCSSHITNDLTSSTYNNGYLIEPCVKFVQFLTRLSEKPSNDKVHGCIYLYYWLYHGVLNKKESTNNTFTLFETFAKAYKEHKEDAQIYVDYVKNITNDVFLNIQTLVVLYQNFENFKNNQSCDNNKCKCAHNIVDLYTKSINYCRKDVNTVFCNELDNFRNMYNKHMEKQNECDEVQKILPSARITDNTLIIITPFVIAFVLSCGLFISYKVNKNSI
;
A
#
# COMPACT_ATOMS: atom_id res chain seq x y z
N MET A 1 14.85 -11.67 8.34
CA MET A 1 13.58 -11.72 7.54
C MET A 1 13.36 -10.38 6.88
N ILE A 2 12.90 -10.32 5.63
CA ILE A 2 12.67 -9.03 4.93
C ILE A 2 11.63 -8.21 5.70
N TYR A 3 10.58 -8.89 6.17
CA TYR A 3 9.54 -8.36 7.04
C TYR A 3 10.06 -7.69 8.33
N GLU A 4 10.99 -8.33 9.06
CA GLU A 4 11.46 -7.79 10.35
C GLU A 4 12.31 -6.53 10.20
N PHE A 5 13.10 -6.44 9.13
CA PHE A 5 13.91 -5.25 8.84
C PHE A 5 13.03 -4.05 8.46
N CYS A 6 11.92 -4.27 7.75
CA CYS A 6 11.03 -3.19 7.35
C CYS A 6 10.04 -2.74 8.47
N VAL A 7 9.57 -3.68 9.32
CA VAL A 7 8.51 -3.40 10.31
C VAL A 7 9.06 -2.85 11.63
N THR A 8 10.35 -3.05 11.94
CA THR A 8 11.00 -2.52 13.16
C THR A 8 11.00 -0.99 13.30
N SER A 9 10.65 -0.26 12.24
CA SER A 9 10.43 1.21 12.29
C SER A 9 9.05 1.62 12.84
N VAL A 10 8.12 0.70 13.11
CA VAL A 10 6.75 1.03 13.57
C VAL A 10 6.30 0.06 14.67
N VAL A 11 6.80 0.28 15.90
CA VAL A 11 6.14 -0.22 17.12
C VAL A 11 5.84 0.96 18.03
N ILE A 12 5.05 1.93 17.58
CA ILE A 12 4.24 2.77 18.49
C ILE A 12 2.94 3.13 17.75
N PHE A 13 1.79 2.87 18.40
CA PHE A 13 0.42 3.19 18.02
C PHE A 13 -0.34 2.30 17.02
N TYR A 14 -0.65 1.06 17.42
CA TYR A 14 -2.03 0.55 17.29
C TYR A 14 -2.37 -0.26 18.55
N ARG A 15 -2.74 0.46 19.62
CA ARG A 15 -3.48 -0.13 20.75
C ARG A 15 -4.85 0.55 20.85
N THR A 16 -5.62 0.49 19.76
CA THR A 16 -7.06 0.70 19.84
C THR A 16 -7.72 -0.65 19.91
N LYS A 17 -8.43 -0.86 21.02
CA LYS A 17 -9.25 -2.03 21.32
C LYS A 17 -10.39 -2.09 20.30
N SER A 18 -10.15 -2.67 19.12
CA SER A 18 -11.22 -3.02 18.20
C SER A 18 -12.00 -4.17 18.81
N ARG A 19 -13.22 -3.89 19.28
CA ARG A 19 -14.24 -4.93 19.44
C ARG A 19 -14.27 -5.73 18.14
N LEU A 20 -14.02 -7.03 18.25
CA LEU A 20 -14.14 -7.97 17.14
C LEU A 20 -15.59 -7.92 16.64
N VAL A 21 -15.80 -7.26 15.49
CA VAL A 21 -17.05 -7.40 14.74
C VAL A 21 -16.90 -8.66 13.88
N PRO A 22 -17.77 -9.68 13.98
CA PRO A 22 -17.44 -11.03 13.51
C PRO A 22 -17.42 -11.26 11.99
N ASN A 23 -17.51 -10.22 11.16
CA ASN A 23 -17.57 -10.33 9.69
C ASN A 23 -16.81 -9.19 8.99
N PHE A 24 -15.50 -9.07 9.23
CA PHE A 24 -14.68 -8.21 8.37
C PHE A 24 -14.46 -8.92 7.01
N PRO A 25 -14.79 -8.29 5.87
CA PRO A 25 -14.65 -8.95 4.57
C PRO A 25 -13.17 -9.23 4.28
N PHE A 26 -12.84 -10.46 3.86
CA PHE A 26 -11.48 -10.92 3.53
C PHE A 26 -10.72 -9.94 2.62
N ASN A 27 -11.42 -9.30 1.68
CA ASN A 27 -10.87 -8.26 0.80
C ASN A 27 -10.33 -7.03 1.54
N PHE A 28 -10.96 -6.62 2.64
CA PHE A 28 -10.47 -5.50 3.46
C PHE A 28 -9.15 -5.84 4.14
N ILE A 29 -8.98 -7.08 4.62
CA ILE A 29 -7.74 -7.54 5.26
C ILE A 29 -6.59 -7.57 4.24
N ILE A 30 -6.85 -8.09 3.04
CA ILE A 30 -5.87 -8.10 1.94
C ILE A 30 -5.44 -6.66 1.61
N LEU A 31 -6.41 -5.77 1.42
CA LEU A 31 -6.15 -4.37 1.08
C LEU A 31 -5.34 -3.65 2.17
N ASN A 32 -5.67 -3.92 3.43
CA ASN A 32 -4.95 -3.39 4.59
C ASN A 32 -3.51 -3.88 4.67
N ASN A 33 -3.29 -5.16 4.44
CA ASN A 33 -1.93 -5.68 4.34
C ASN A 33 -1.21 -5.02 3.18
N MET A 34 -1.79 -5.02 1.98
CA MET A 34 -1.15 -4.49 0.78
C MET A 34 -0.65 -3.05 0.97
N TYR A 35 -1.50 -2.13 1.44
CA TYR A 35 -1.09 -0.74 1.69
C TYR A 35 -0.03 -0.61 2.79
N LYS A 36 -0.22 -1.29 3.93
CA LYS A 36 0.71 -1.25 5.07
C LYS A 36 2.13 -1.70 4.70
N TYR A 37 2.27 -2.60 3.73
CA TYR A 37 3.55 -3.17 3.32
C TYR A 37 4.17 -2.49 2.09
N VAL A 38 3.51 -1.48 1.50
CA VAL A 38 4.09 -0.73 0.37
C VAL A 38 5.45 -0.12 0.72
N LYS A 39 5.61 0.36 1.96
CA LYS A 39 6.90 0.88 2.43
C LYS A 39 8.06 -0.13 2.36
N CYS A 40 7.76 -1.44 2.29
CA CYS A 40 8.74 -2.51 2.19
C CYS A 40 9.07 -2.90 0.73
N PHE A 41 8.41 -2.26 -0.25
CA PHE A 41 8.65 -2.58 -1.66
C PHE A 41 10.09 -2.33 -2.10
N PRO A 42 10.83 -1.31 -1.62
CA PRO A 42 12.26 -1.16 -1.94
C PRO A 42 13.11 -2.36 -1.54
N GLU A 43 12.84 -2.97 -0.39
CA GLU A 43 13.54 -4.17 0.07
C GLU A 43 13.18 -5.39 -0.78
N TYR A 44 11.91 -5.53 -1.17
CA TYR A 44 11.50 -6.58 -2.11
C TYR A 44 12.06 -6.36 -3.52
N ASP A 45 12.20 -5.12 -3.98
CA ASP A 45 12.83 -4.77 -5.24
C ASP A 45 14.32 -5.13 -5.24
N SER A 46 15.04 -4.76 -4.20
CA SER A 46 16.44 -5.15 -4.01
C SER A 46 16.61 -6.67 -3.98
N TYR A 47 15.74 -7.36 -3.24
CA TYR A 47 15.72 -8.82 -3.20
C TYR A 47 15.34 -9.45 -4.54
N PHE A 48 14.42 -8.83 -5.29
CA PHE A 48 14.02 -9.28 -6.62
C PHE A 48 15.17 -9.17 -7.61
N VAL A 49 15.87 -8.04 -7.62
CA VAL A 49 17.07 -7.84 -8.44
C VAL A 49 18.10 -8.92 -8.11
N GLU A 50 18.37 -9.17 -6.83
CA GLU A 50 19.31 -10.22 -6.40
C GLU A 50 18.88 -11.63 -6.81
N ALA A 51 17.63 -11.98 -6.55
CA ALA A 51 17.08 -13.30 -6.84
C ALA A 51 17.03 -13.64 -8.35
N THR A 52 17.10 -12.61 -9.21
CA THR A 52 16.94 -12.73 -10.66
C THR A 52 18.22 -12.41 -11.45
N LYS A 53 19.38 -12.30 -10.79
CA LYS A 53 20.67 -11.99 -11.44
C LYS A 53 21.19 -13.11 -12.34
N GLU A 54 21.01 -14.36 -11.93
CA GLU A 54 21.56 -15.52 -12.64
C GLU A 54 20.58 -15.97 -13.73
N ASP A 55 21.05 -16.19 -14.95
CA ASP A 55 20.22 -16.78 -15.99
C ASP A 55 20.03 -18.28 -15.71
N ASN A 56 18.78 -18.70 -15.53
CA ASN A 56 18.45 -20.12 -15.42
C ASN A 56 17.65 -20.55 -16.65
N GLY A 57 18.38 -21.00 -17.68
CA GLY A 57 17.81 -21.44 -18.95
C GLY A 57 16.73 -22.52 -18.82
N SER A 58 16.70 -23.28 -17.70
CA SER A 58 15.64 -24.28 -17.47
C SER A 58 14.25 -23.65 -17.29
N PHE A 59 14.14 -22.44 -16.72
CA PHE A 59 12.85 -21.78 -16.53
C PHE A 59 12.24 -21.25 -17.82
N LYS A 60 13.07 -21.01 -18.84
CA LYS A 60 12.60 -20.61 -20.16
C LYS A 60 11.65 -21.65 -20.77
N GLY A 61 11.92 -22.94 -20.52
CA GLY A 61 11.06 -24.04 -20.97
C GLY A 61 9.65 -23.94 -20.38
N TYR A 62 9.54 -23.86 -19.05
CA TYR A 62 8.27 -23.71 -18.34
C TYR A 62 7.52 -22.42 -18.72
N CYS A 63 8.24 -21.33 -18.99
CA CYS A 63 7.60 -20.10 -19.45
C CYS A 63 7.06 -20.23 -20.87
N SER A 64 7.80 -20.90 -21.76
CA SER A 64 7.41 -21.09 -23.16
C SER A 64 6.23 -22.05 -23.33
N SER A 65 6.06 -23.03 -22.42
CA SER A 65 4.93 -23.97 -22.44
C SER A 65 3.59 -23.28 -22.13
N HIS A 66 3.63 -22.17 -21.36
CA HIS A 66 2.43 -21.50 -20.86
C HIS A 66 2.12 -20.15 -21.52
N ILE A 67 3.11 -19.44 -22.07
CA ILE A 67 2.89 -18.17 -22.76
C ILE A 67 2.43 -18.44 -24.20
N THR A 68 1.13 -18.24 -24.44
CA THR A 68 0.48 -18.38 -25.74
C THR A 68 0.21 -17.03 -26.41
N ASN A 69 -0.06 -17.04 -27.74
CA ASN A 69 -0.35 -15.83 -28.53
C ASN A 69 -1.61 -15.07 -28.07
N ASP A 70 -2.53 -15.72 -27.35
CA ASP A 70 -3.79 -15.10 -26.91
C ASP A 70 -3.62 -14.23 -25.65
N LEU A 71 -2.53 -14.42 -24.91
CA LEU A 71 -2.18 -13.64 -23.73
C LEU A 71 -1.64 -12.26 -24.07
N THR A 72 -1.18 -12.08 -25.31
CA THR A 72 -0.72 -10.82 -25.82
C THR A 72 -1.88 -10.08 -26.47
N SER A 73 -2.29 -8.95 -25.90
CA SER A 73 -2.86 -7.88 -26.75
C SER A 73 -1.87 -7.66 -27.90
N SER A 74 -2.32 -7.24 -29.08
CA SER A 74 -1.49 -7.03 -30.29
C SER A 74 -0.22 -6.16 -30.11
N THR A 75 -0.02 -5.64 -28.90
CA THR A 75 1.03 -4.76 -28.39
C THR A 75 2.30 -5.48 -27.92
N TYR A 76 2.25 -6.77 -27.55
CA TYR A 76 3.42 -7.49 -27.02
C TYR A 76 3.65 -8.78 -27.82
N ASN A 77 4.88 -9.10 -28.22
CA ASN A 77 5.17 -10.43 -28.77
C ASN A 77 5.43 -11.43 -27.63
N ASN A 78 5.17 -12.72 -27.82
CA ASN A 78 5.39 -13.72 -26.77
C ASN A 78 6.83 -13.68 -26.20
N GLY A 79 7.81 -13.36 -27.06
CA GLY A 79 9.21 -13.21 -26.64
C GLY A 79 9.42 -12.16 -25.56
N TYR A 80 8.63 -11.08 -25.54
CA TYR A 80 8.71 -10.02 -24.52
C TYR A 80 8.31 -10.52 -23.12
N LEU A 81 7.41 -11.50 -23.02
CA LEU A 81 6.91 -12.01 -21.72
C LEU A 81 7.76 -13.16 -21.16
N ILE A 82 8.63 -13.77 -21.96
CA ILE A 82 9.48 -14.88 -21.53
C ILE A 82 10.44 -14.45 -20.43
N GLU A 83 11.17 -13.35 -20.63
CA GLU A 83 12.13 -12.87 -19.62
C GLU A 83 11.43 -12.45 -18.31
N PRO A 84 10.33 -11.66 -18.34
CA PRO A 84 9.52 -11.42 -17.14
C PRO A 84 9.05 -12.68 -16.43
N CYS A 85 8.60 -13.70 -17.17
CA CYS A 85 8.19 -14.97 -16.59
C CYS A 85 9.35 -15.70 -15.91
N VAL A 86 10.53 -15.74 -16.54
CA VAL A 86 11.73 -16.35 -15.93
C VAL A 86 12.07 -15.67 -14.61
N LYS A 87 12.07 -14.33 -14.58
CA LYS A 87 12.32 -13.56 -13.35
C LYS A 87 11.26 -13.83 -12.27
N PHE A 88 10.00 -13.96 -12.67
CA PHE A 88 8.90 -14.31 -11.76
C PHE A 88 9.12 -15.68 -11.12
N VAL A 89 9.47 -16.70 -11.92
CA VAL A 89 9.76 -18.06 -11.44
C VAL A 89 10.98 -18.07 -10.51
N GLN A 90 12.08 -17.41 -10.90
CA GLN A 90 13.28 -17.28 -10.08
C GLN A 90 13.00 -16.68 -8.71
N PHE A 91 12.27 -15.56 -8.70
CA PHE A 91 11.92 -14.88 -7.47
C PHE A 91 11.07 -15.77 -6.57
N LEU A 92 10.04 -16.43 -7.10
CA LEU A 92 9.19 -17.32 -6.29
C LEU A 92 9.96 -18.53 -5.76
N THR A 93 10.90 -19.10 -6.52
CA THR A 93 11.77 -20.18 -6.05
C THR A 93 12.55 -19.73 -4.81
N ARG A 94 13.22 -18.57 -4.87
CA ARG A 94 13.96 -18.00 -3.72
C ARG A 94 13.04 -17.58 -2.58
N LEU A 95 11.88 -17.00 -2.89
CA LEU A 95 10.88 -16.57 -1.91
C LEU A 95 10.29 -17.77 -1.14
N SER A 96 10.21 -18.94 -1.76
CA SER A 96 9.63 -20.15 -1.17
C SER A 96 10.36 -20.64 0.08
N GLU A 97 11.63 -20.24 0.25
CA GLU A 97 12.50 -20.54 1.39
C GLU A 97 12.31 -19.56 2.57
N LYS A 98 11.54 -18.47 2.39
CA LYS A 98 11.29 -17.46 3.43
C LYS A 98 10.09 -17.83 4.32
N PRO A 99 9.87 -17.15 5.46
CA PRO A 99 8.66 -17.34 6.28
C PRO A 99 7.38 -16.89 5.58
N SER A 100 6.21 -17.40 6.00
CA SER A 100 4.93 -17.18 5.32
C SER A 100 4.57 -15.71 5.07
N ASN A 101 4.86 -14.80 6.01
CA ASN A 101 4.62 -13.37 5.82
C ASN A 101 5.46 -12.81 4.67
N ASP A 102 6.74 -13.17 4.58
CA ASP A 102 7.61 -12.76 3.49
C ASP A 102 7.07 -13.28 2.15
N LYS A 103 6.54 -14.51 2.12
CA LYS A 103 5.95 -15.10 0.90
C LYS A 103 4.71 -14.33 0.42
N VAL A 104 3.78 -14.03 1.33
CA VAL A 104 2.55 -13.28 0.99
C VAL A 104 2.90 -11.89 0.44
N HIS A 105 3.76 -11.15 1.13
CA HIS A 105 4.12 -9.80 0.70
C HIS A 105 4.98 -9.79 -0.57
N GLY A 106 5.86 -10.78 -0.74
CA GLY A 106 6.61 -10.95 -1.98
C GLY A 106 5.70 -11.25 -3.18
N CYS A 107 4.63 -12.03 -3.00
CA CYS A 107 3.63 -12.23 -4.06
C CYS A 107 2.86 -10.95 -4.40
N ILE A 108 2.50 -10.14 -3.39
CA ILE A 108 1.87 -8.83 -3.60
C ILE A 108 2.81 -7.90 -4.37
N TYR A 109 4.10 -7.88 -3.99
CA TYR A 109 5.13 -7.13 -4.70
C TYR A 109 5.26 -7.57 -6.17
N LEU A 110 5.32 -8.88 -6.45
CA LEU A 110 5.37 -9.39 -7.82
C LEU A 110 4.18 -8.93 -8.66
N TYR A 111 2.99 -8.94 -8.07
CA TYR A 111 1.80 -8.47 -8.76
C TYR A 111 1.86 -6.98 -9.10
N TYR A 112 2.36 -6.16 -8.17
CA TYR A 112 2.68 -4.75 -8.44
C TYR A 112 3.75 -4.58 -9.53
N TRP A 113 4.81 -5.37 -9.50
CA TRP A 113 5.87 -5.34 -10.49
C TRP A 113 5.37 -5.72 -11.89
N LEU A 114 4.47 -6.70 -12.02
CA LEU A 114 3.83 -7.03 -13.31
C LEU A 114 3.02 -5.84 -13.85
N TYR A 115 2.15 -5.25 -13.01
CA TYR A 115 1.33 -4.12 -13.41
C TYR A 115 2.17 -2.90 -13.81
N HIS A 116 3.15 -2.55 -12.99
CA HIS A 116 3.93 -1.33 -13.14
C HIS A 116 5.07 -1.49 -14.14
N GLY A 117 5.90 -2.52 -13.97
CA GLY A 117 7.16 -2.69 -14.71
C GLY A 117 7.02 -3.45 -16.01
N VAL A 118 6.20 -4.51 -16.05
CA VAL A 118 6.06 -5.35 -17.25
C VAL A 118 5.02 -4.78 -18.22
N LEU A 119 3.84 -4.45 -17.70
CA LEU A 119 2.70 -3.96 -18.48
C LEU A 119 2.66 -2.43 -18.62
N ASN A 120 3.60 -1.71 -17.99
CA ASN A 120 3.77 -0.26 -18.07
C ASN A 120 2.48 0.54 -17.79
N LYS A 121 1.57 0.02 -16.95
CA LYS A 121 0.26 0.63 -16.63
C LYS A 121 -0.66 0.88 -17.84
N LYS A 122 -0.34 0.33 -19.01
CA LYS A 122 -1.15 0.49 -20.23
C LYS A 122 -2.32 -0.48 -20.28
N GLU A 123 -2.24 -1.53 -19.47
CA GLU A 123 -3.15 -2.67 -19.50
C GLU A 123 -4.03 -2.72 -18.25
N SER A 124 -5.17 -3.39 -18.37
CA SER A 124 -6.13 -3.53 -17.26
C SER A 124 -5.61 -4.44 -16.13
N THR A 125 -6.20 -4.33 -14.94
CA THR A 125 -5.97 -5.30 -13.85
C THR A 125 -6.32 -6.72 -14.24
N ASN A 126 -7.32 -6.92 -15.11
CA ASN A 126 -7.67 -8.24 -15.61
C ASN A 126 -6.49 -8.84 -16.38
N ASN A 127 -5.84 -8.07 -17.26
CA ASN A 127 -4.67 -8.51 -18.02
C ASN A 127 -3.50 -8.82 -17.08
N THR A 128 -3.33 -8.01 -16.02
CA THR A 128 -2.30 -8.25 -14.98
C THR A 128 -2.57 -9.57 -14.24
N PHE A 129 -3.82 -9.82 -13.85
CA PHE A 129 -4.21 -11.05 -13.16
C PHE A 129 -4.03 -12.28 -14.04
N THR A 130 -4.48 -12.23 -15.30
CA THR A 130 -4.27 -13.30 -16.27
C THR A 130 -2.78 -13.59 -16.49
N LEU A 131 -1.94 -12.56 -16.57
CA LEU A 131 -0.50 -12.73 -16.68
C LEU A 131 0.10 -13.36 -15.43
N PHE A 132 -0.30 -12.91 -14.24
CA PHE A 132 0.11 -13.50 -12.97
C PHE A 132 -0.26 -14.98 -12.88
N GLU A 133 -1.49 -15.36 -13.25
CA GLU A 133 -1.93 -16.75 -13.29
C GLU A 133 -1.15 -17.59 -14.28
N THR A 134 -0.78 -17.02 -15.42
CA THR A 134 0.04 -17.69 -16.43
C THR A 134 1.45 -17.97 -15.91
N PHE A 135 2.11 -16.97 -15.35
CA PHE A 135 3.46 -17.13 -14.78
C PHE A 135 3.44 -18.06 -13.55
N ALA A 136 2.35 -18.03 -12.79
CA ALA A 136 2.09 -18.96 -11.69
C ALA A 136 2.01 -20.42 -12.15
N LYS A 137 1.44 -20.71 -13.33
CA LYS A 137 1.44 -22.07 -13.90
C LYS A 137 2.85 -22.54 -14.24
N ALA A 138 3.67 -21.69 -14.87
CA ALA A 138 5.08 -22.00 -15.15
C ALA A 138 5.88 -22.30 -13.87
N TYR A 139 5.62 -21.55 -12.79
CA TYR A 139 6.23 -21.84 -11.50
C TYR A 139 5.76 -23.17 -10.90
N LYS A 140 4.49 -23.54 -11.04
CA LYS A 140 3.98 -24.85 -10.61
C LYS A 140 4.55 -26.01 -11.42
N GLU A 141 4.80 -25.81 -12.72
CA GLU A 141 5.48 -26.81 -13.55
C GLU A 141 6.92 -27.04 -13.05
N HIS A 142 7.61 -25.98 -12.60
CA HIS A 142 8.91 -26.09 -11.94
C HIS A 142 8.81 -26.76 -10.55
N LYS A 143 7.77 -26.44 -9.77
CA LYS A 143 7.60 -26.88 -8.39
C LYS A 143 6.13 -27.20 -8.10
N GLU A 144 5.77 -28.47 -8.29
CA GLU A 144 4.38 -28.95 -8.28
C GLU A 144 3.62 -28.60 -6.99
N ASP A 145 4.25 -28.78 -5.83
CA ASP A 145 3.68 -28.50 -4.50
C ASP A 145 3.74 -27.01 -4.09
N ALA A 146 4.09 -26.11 -5.02
CA ALA A 146 4.25 -24.71 -4.69
C ALA A 146 2.92 -24.02 -4.37
N GLN A 147 2.86 -23.43 -3.18
CA GLN A 147 1.77 -22.52 -2.81
C GLN A 147 1.96 -21.17 -3.50
N ILE A 148 0.91 -20.70 -4.17
CA ILE A 148 0.85 -19.37 -4.79
C ILE A 148 -0.30 -18.61 -4.16
N TYR A 149 -0.03 -17.40 -3.69
CA TYR A 149 -0.97 -16.56 -2.97
C TYR A 149 -1.91 -15.79 -3.91
N VAL A 150 -2.53 -16.48 -4.88
CA VAL A 150 -3.41 -15.88 -5.92
C VAL A 150 -4.58 -15.13 -5.30
N ASP A 151 -5.17 -15.67 -4.23
CA ASP A 151 -6.32 -15.05 -3.54
C ASP A 151 -6.00 -13.69 -2.92
N TYR A 152 -4.71 -13.41 -2.65
CA TYR A 152 -4.25 -12.12 -2.14
C TYR A 152 -4.13 -11.05 -3.22
N VAL A 153 -4.23 -11.42 -4.51
CA VAL A 153 -4.08 -10.48 -5.63
C VAL A 153 -5.29 -10.38 -6.54
N LYS A 154 -6.22 -11.35 -6.47
CA LYS A 154 -7.40 -11.47 -7.36
C LYS A 154 -8.33 -10.27 -7.37
N ASN A 155 -8.48 -9.56 -6.25
CA ASN A 155 -9.47 -8.48 -6.11
C ASN A 155 -8.83 -7.08 -6.10
N ILE A 156 -7.60 -6.95 -6.59
CA ILE A 156 -6.91 -5.65 -6.70
C ILE A 156 -7.39 -4.95 -7.97
N THR A 157 -7.90 -3.72 -7.80
CA THR A 157 -8.38 -2.87 -8.89
C THR A 157 -7.33 -1.86 -9.36
N ASN A 158 -7.60 -1.18 -10.48
CA ASN A 158 -6.70 -0.15 -11.01
C ASN A 158 -6.51 0.99 -10.00
N ASP A 159 -7.59 1.40 -9.31
CA ASP A 159 -7.52 2.44 -8.28
C ASP A 159 -6.62 2.05 -7.11
N VAL A 160 -6.63 0.76 -6.73
CA VAL A 160 -5.72 0.23 -5.70
C VAL A 160 -4.27 0.35 -6.16
N PHE A 161 -3.98 0.02 -7.42
CA PHE A 161 -2.63 0.18 -7.95
C PHE A 161 -2.17 1.64 -8.03
N LEU A 162 -3.04 2.56 -8.42
CA LEU A 162 -2.72 3.99 -8.44
C LEU A 162 -2.41 4.52 -7.03
N ASN A 163 -3.18 4.09 -6.03
CA ASN A 163 -2.94 4.40 -4.63
C ASN A 163 -1.61 3.82 -4.13
N ILE A 164 -1.31 2.57 -4.48
CA ILE A 164 -0.04 1.93 -4.13
C ILE A 164 1.13 2.65 -4.78
N GLN A 165 1.04 2.97 -6.07
CA GLN A 165 2.07 3.72 -6.77
C GLN A 165 2.32 5.06 -6.09
N THR A 166 1.26 5.75 -5.68
CA THR A 166 1.36 7.01 -4.93
C THR A 166 2.13 6.83 -3.63
N LEU A 167 1.83 5.78 -2.85
CA LEU A 167 2.56 5.46 -1.63
C LEU A 167 4.02 5.07 -1.91
N VAL A 168 4.29 4.26 -2.94
CA VAL A 168 5.66 3.88 -3.34
C VAL A 168 6.49 5.14 -3.60
N VAL A 169 5.97 6.07 -4.39
CA VAL A 169 6.67 7.32 -4.71
C VAL A 169 6.88 8.19 -3.46
N LEU A 170 5.88 8.26 -2.56
CA LEU A 170 6.02 8.98 -1.29
C LEU A 170 7.12 8.39 -0.42
N TYR A 171 7.14 7.06 -0.22
CA TYR A 171 8.15 6.38 0.60
C TYR A 171 9.54 6.49 -0.02
N GLN A 172 9.68 6.29 -1.33
CA GLN A 172 10.96 6.45 -2.04
C GLN A 172 11.50 7.87 -1.93
N ASN A 173 10.67 8.89 -2.20
CA ASN A 173 11.08 10.28 -2.07
C ASN A 173 11.48 10.61 -0.63
N PHE A 174 10.78 10.05 0.36
CA PHE A 174 11.10 10.26 1.77
C PHE A 174 12.43 9.63 2.18
N GLU A 175 12.73 8.39 1.75
CA GLU A 175 14.04 7.77 2.00
C GLU A 175 15.16 8.52 1.28
N ASN A 176 14.93 8.95 0.03
CA ASN A 176 15.86 9.79 -0.72
C ASN A 176 16.16 11.10 0.02
N PHE A 177 15.12 11.77 0.52
CA PHE A 177 15.26 12.98 1.33
C PHE A 177 16.03 12.74 2.63
N LYS A 178 15.74 11.65 3.36
CA LYS A 178 16.45 11.28 4.60
C LYS A 178 17.93 11.04 4.37
N ASN A 179 18.27 10.34 3.29
CA ASN A 179 19.63 9.88 3.00
C ASN A 179 20.41 10.85 2.08
N ASN A 180 19.78 11.94 1.65
CA ASN A 180 20.31 12.87 0.64
C ASN A 180 20.74 12.16 -0.65
N GLN A 181 19.96 11.17 -1.08
CA GLN A 181 20.20 10.38 -2.29
C GLN A 181 19.21 10.79 -3.38
N SER A 182 19.64 10.80 -4.64
CA SER A 182 18.74 10.91 -5.81
C SER A 182 17.85 12.17 -5.84
N CYS A 183 18.28 13.26 -5.20
CA CYS A 183 17.53 14.51 -5.11
C CYS A 183 18.00 15.61 -6.08
N ASP A 184 18.52 15.27 -7.27
CA ASP A 184 19.03 16.23 -8.27
C ASP A 184 19.92 17.35 -7.66
N ASN A 185 20.75 17.03 -6.67
CA ASN A 185 21.56 17.99 -5.88
C ASN A 185 20.77 19.04 -5.08
N ASN A 186 19.44 18.95 -5.02
CA ASN A 186 18.56 19.81 -4.24
C ASN A 186 17.65 18.97 -3.33
N LYS A 187 18.12 18.74 -2.11
CA LYS A 187 17.38 18.02 -1.07
C LYS A 187 16.02 18.66 -0.76
N CYS A 188 15.92 19.99 -0.81
CA CYS A 188 14.68 20.69 -0.52
C CYS A 188 13.63 20.53 -1.62
N LYS A 189 14.05 20.39 -2.88
CA LYS A 189 13.16 20.00 -3.98
C LYS A 189 12.51 18.64 -3.74
N CYS A 190 13.26 17.65 -3.25
CA CYS A 190 12.69 16.36 -2.82
C CYS A 190 11.63 16.54 -1.73
N ALA A 191 11.92 17.35 -0.72
CA ALA A 191 11.01 17.61 0.39
C ALA A 191 9.72 18.31 -0.08
N HIS A 192 9.82 19.30 -0.98
CA HIS A 192 8.65 19.92 -1.61
C HIS A 192 7.83 18.92 -2.43
N ASN A 193 8.48 18.05 -3.21
CA ASN A 193 7.78 17.02 -3.98
C ASN A 193 6.99 16.05 -3.09
N ILE A 194 7.52 15.72 -1.90
CA ILE A 194 6.79 14.92 -0.90
C ILE A 194 5.52 15.66 -0.44
N VAL A 195 5.65 16.93 -0.04
CA VAL A 195 4.53 17.75 0.43
C VAL A 195 3.46 17.89 -0.66
N ASP A 196 3.85 18.17 -1.90
CA ASP A 196 2.93 18.35 -3.02
C ASP A 196 2.19 17.06 -3.35
N LEU A 197 2.90 15.93 -3.43
CA LEU A 197 2.30 14.64 -3.70
C LEU A 197 1.35 14.23 -2.57
N TYR A 198 1.76 14.41 -1.32
CA TYR A 198 0.91 14.13 -0.16
C TYR A 198 -0.36 14.99 -0.17
N THR A 199 -0.21 16.30 -0.41
CA THR A 199 -1.34 17.25 -0.43
C THR A 199 -2.34 16.95 -1.54
N LYS A 200 -1.87 16.51 -2.72
CA LYS A 200 -2.76 16.01 -3.78
C LYS A 200 -3.47 14.73 -3.36
N SER A 201 -2.77 13.82 -2.69
CA SER A 201 -3.28 12.51 -2.27
C SER A 201 -4.38 12.60 -1.20
N ILE A 202 -4.23 13.48 -0.21
CA ILE A 202 -5.24 13.63 0.85
C ILE A 202 -6.58 14.21 0.36
N ASN A 203 -6.61 14.88 -0.79
CA ASN A 203 -7.86 15.38 -1.35
C ASN A 203 -8.80 14.25 -1.78
N TYR A 204 -8.26 13.07 -2.12
CA TYR A 204 -9.05 11.87 -2.34
C TYR A 204 -9.63 11.33 -1.04
N CYS A 205 -8.86 11.39 0.05
CA CYS A 205 -9.30 10.98 1.39
C CYS A 205 -10.40 11.83 1.99
N ARG A 206 -10.54 13.08 1.54
CA ARG A 206 -11.56 14.01 2.02
C ARG A 206 -12.94 13.80 1.41
N LYS A 207 -13.05 12.98 0.35
CA LYS A 207 -14.30 12.72 -0.38
C LYS A 207 -14.99 11.43 0.01
N ASP A 208 -14.30 10.51 0.68
CA ASP A 208 -14.80 9.18 1.04
C ASP A 208 -14.46 8.87 2.51
N VAL A 209 -15.28 8.04 3.16
CA VAL A 209 -15.14 7.70 4.57
C VAL A 209 -13.96 6.73 4.75
N ASN A 210 -12.89 7.23 5.36
CA ASN A 210 -11.79 6.48 6.00
C ASN A 210 -11.37 5.18 5.28
N THR A 211 -10.85 5.33 4.07
CA THR A 211 -10.30 4.20 3.30
C THR A 211 -8.96 3.75 3.88
N VAL A 212 -8.62 2.49 3.64
CA VAL A 212 -7.35 1.87 4.07
C VAL A 212 -6.12 2.63 3.54
N PHE A 213 -6.19 3.18 2.33
CA PHE A 213 -5.16 4.05 1.75
C PHE A 213 -4.91 5.31 2.60
N CYS A 214 -5.98 5.95 3.08
CA CYS A 214 -5.90 7.15 3.91
C CYS A 214 -5.28 6.88 5.27
N ASN A 215 -5.50 5.68 5.83
CA ASN A 215 -4.80 5.25 7.04
C ASN A 215 -3.30 5.14 6.83
N GLU A 216 -2.87 4.63 5.68
CA GLU A 216 -1.45 4.55 5.35
C GLU A 216 -0.84 5.91 5.04
N LEU A 217 -1.57 6.84 4.40
CA LEU A 217 -1.13 8.24 4.28
C LEU A 217 -0.94 8.90 5.65
N ASP A 218 -1.83 8.64 6.62
CA ASP A 218 -1.66 9.17 7.98
C ASP A 218 -0.46 8.54 8.70
N ASN A 219 -0.16 7.26 8.44
CA ASN A 219 1.07 6.61 8.91
C ASN A 219 2.32 7.28 8.30
N PHE A 220 2.33 7.51 6.98
CA PHE A 220 3.39 8.24 6.29
C PHE A 220 3.59 9.64 6.89
N ARG A 221 2.50 10.39 7.10
CA ARG A 221 2.51 11.71 7.75
C ARG A 221 3.23 11.66 9.09
N ASN A 222 2.95 10.66 9.93
CA ASN A 222 3.58 10.55 11.24
C ASN A 222 5.10 10.34 11.11
N MET A 223 5.54 9.52 10.15
CA MET A 223 6.98 9.32 9.86
C MET A 223 7.64 10.61 9.37
N TYR A 224 7.00 11.30 8.42
CA TYR A 224 7.49 12.55 7.86
C TYR A 224 7.58 13.65 8.92
N ASN A 225 6.50 13.93 9.65
CA ASN A 225 6.45 14.97 10.67
C ASN A 225 7.53 14.74 11.74
N LYS A 226 7.67 13.49 12.22
CA LYS A 226 8.72 13.11 13.19
C LYS A 226 10.13 13.35 12.66
N HIS A 227 10.36 13.14 11.36
CA HIS A 227 11.65 13.45 10.77
C HIS A 227 11.88 14.97 10.66
N MET A 228 10.85 15.73 10.27
CA MET A 228 10.92 17.19 10.09
C MET A 228 10.98 17.98 11.41
N GLU A 229 10.69 17.35 12.56
CA GLU A 229 10.99 17.91 13.90
C GLU A 229 12.49 18.20 14.07
N LYS A 230 13.35 17.44 13.40
CA LYS A 230 14.78 17.68 13.41
C LYS A 230 15.11 18.88 12.53
N GLN A 231 16.05 19.70 12.99
CA GLN A 231 16.58 20.79 12.19
C GLN A 231 17.15 20.24 10.88
N ASN A 232 16.74 20.86 9.77
CA ASN A 232 17.17 20.52 8.43
C ASN A 232 17.31 21.81 7.63
N GLU A 233 18.02 21.74 6.51
CA GLU A 233 18.36 22.89 5.66
C GLU A 233 17.19 23.44 4.82
N CYS A 234 15.99 22.84 4.93
CA CYS A 234 14.84 23.17 4.11
C CYS A 234 13.78 23.92 4.91
N ASP A 235 14.05 25.20 5.20
CA ASP A 235 13.20 26.01 6.09
C ASP A 235 11.85 26.38 5.50
N GLU A 236 11.73 26.49 4.18
CA GLU A 236 10.48 26.84 3.48
C GLU A 236 9.55 25.63 3.26
N VAL A 237 10.00 24.41 3.57
CA VAL A 237 9.20 23.21 3.36
C VAL A 237 8.22 23.04 4.53
N GLN A 238 6.97 22.69 4.21
CA GLN A 238 5.97 22.35 5.22
C GLN A 238 6.44 21.18 6.10
N LYS A 239 6.73 21.49 7.38
CA LYS A 239 7.25 20.52 8.37
C LYS A 239 6.15 19.64 8.98
N ILE A 240 4.92 20.17 9.05
CA ILE A 240 3.76 19.48 9.62
C ILE A 240 2.70 19.30 8.54
N LEU A 241 2.54 18.06 8.07
CA LEU A 241 1.51 17.69 7.13
C LEU A 241 0.13 17.58 7.83
N PRO A 242 -0.97 17.97 7.18
CA PRO A 242 -2.32 17.79 7.72
C PRO A 242 -2.73 16.31 7.71
N SER A 243 -3.60 15.88 8.63
CA SER A 243 -4.05 14.47 8.67
C SER A 243 -4.85 14.11 7.41
N ALA A 244 -4.59 12.91 6.90
CA ALA A 244 -5.38 12.31 5.83
C ALA A 244 -6.72 11.75 6.34
N ARG A 245 -6.85 11.54 7.66
CA ARG A 245 -8.10 11.15 8.28
C ARG A 245 -8.98 12.38 8.40
N ILE A 246 -10.21 12.28 7.90
CA ILE A 246 -11.26 13.20 8.31
C ILE A 246 -11.56 12.83 9.75
N THR A 247 -10.95 13.52 10.71
CA THR A 247 -11.59 13.62 12.02
C THR A 247 -12.89 14.36 11.77
N ASP A 248 -14.02 13.77 12.13
CA ASP A 248 -15.28 14.50 12.19
C ASP A 248 -15.11 15.64 13.21
N ASN A 249 -14.53 16.76 12.79
CA ASN A 249 -14.55 18.00 13.54
C ASN A 249 -16.00 18.40 13.82
N THR A 250 -16.94 17.97 12.97
CA THR A 250 -18.38 17.96 13.21
C THR A 250 -18.75 17.23 14.49
N LEU A 251 -18.26 16.02 14.76
CA LEU A 251 -18.61 15.28 15.98
C LEU A 251 -18.02 15.97 17.24
N ILE A 252 -16.79 16.47 17.14
CA ILE A 252 -16.11 17.18 18.25
C ILE A 252 -16.83 18.50 18.57
N ILE A 253 -17.32 19.22 17.56
CA ILE A 253 -18.08 20.46 17.75
C ILE A 253 -19.52 20.16 18.20
N ILE A 254 -20.21 19.17 17.64
CA ILE A 254 -21.61 18.86 17.94
C ILE A 254 -21.78 18.27 19.35
N THR A 255 -20.80 17.50 19.85
CA THR A 255 -20.88 16.84 21.17
C THR A 255 -21.19 17.83 22.32
N PRO A 256 -20.45 18.95 22.50
CA PRO A 256 -20.78 19.92 23.54
C PRO A 256 -22.13 20.61 23.32
N PHE A 257 -22.53 20.88 22.07
CA PHE A 257 -23.84 21.49 21.76
C PHE A 257 -25.02 20.58 22.11
N VAL A 258 -24.93 19.28 21.80
CA VAL A 258 -25.97 18.30 22.11
C VAL A 258 -26.11 18.10 23.62
N ILE A 259 -24.99 18.00 24.35
CA ILE A 259 -25.00 17.89 25.81
C ILE A 259 -25.64 19.13 26.45
N ALA A 260 -25.25 20.32 26.00
CA ALA A 260 -25.83 21.57 26.49
C ALA A 260 -27.34 21.66 26.22
N PHE A 261 -27.78 21.24 25.02
CA PHE A 261 -29.19 21.22 24.65
C PHE A 261 -30.01 20.24 25.50
N VAL A 262 -29.51 19.03 25.73
CA VAL A 262 -30.18 18.02 26.57
C VAL A 262 -30.30 18.49 28.02
N LEU A 263 -29.25 19.11 28.58
CA LEU A 263 -29.29 19.68 29.94
C LEU A 263 -30.30 20.83 30.04
N SER A 264 -30.35 21.71 29.04
CA SER A 264 -31.33 22.79 28.94
C SER A 264 -32.76 22.26 28.88
N CYS A 265 -33.03 21.26 28.04
CA CYS A 265 -34.35 20.64 27.93
C CYS A 265 -34.77 19.94 29.24
N GLY A 266 -33.84 19.23 29.90
CA GLY A 266 -34.10 18.59 31.19
C GLY A 266 -34.51 19.58 32.27
N LEU A 267 -33.77 20.68 32.43
CA LEU A 267 -34.09 21.74 33.38
C LEU A 267 -35.44 22.41 33.11
N PHE A 268 -35.78 22.63 31.83
CA PHE A 268 -37.05 23.23 31.43
C PHE A 268 -38.25 22.33 31.79
N ILE A 269 -38.11 21.01 31.56
CA ILE A 269 -39.14 20.03 31.93
C ILE A 269 -39.31 19.98 33.45
N SER A 270 -38.22 19.89 34.21
CA SER A 270 -38.26 19.90 35.68
C SER A 270 -38.88 21.17 36.26
N TYR A 271 -38.55 22.34 35.69
CA TYR A 271 -39.15 23.61 36.09
C TYR A 271 -40.66 23.65 35.83
N LYS A 272 -41.10 23.15 34.67
CA LYS A 272 -42.53 23.10 34.32
C LYS A 272 -43.32 22.14 35.21
N VAL A 273 -42.76 20.99 35.57
CA VAL A 273 -43.42 20.02 36.46
C VAL A 273 -43.57 20.58 37.88
N ASN A 274 -42.56 21.25 38.43
CA ASN A 274 -42.66 21.87 39.76
C ASN A 274 -43.69 23.01 39.82
N LYS A 275 -43.87 23.78 38.74
CA LYS A 275 -44.86 24.87 38.70
C LYS A 275 -46.32 24.37 38.65
N ASN A 276 -46.54 23.14 38.18
CA ASN A 276 -47.87 22.51 38.09
C ASN A 276 -48.23 21.68 39.33
N SER A 277 -47.35 21.60 40.34
CA SER A 277 -47.52 20.81 41.56
C SER A 277 -47.72 21.67 42.82
N ILE A 278 -47.98 22.98 42.64
CA ILE A 278 -48.39 23.96 43.67
C ILE A 278 -49.80 24.42 43.28
#